data_AF-A0A4Q6B6R2-F1
#
_entry.id   AF-A0A4Q6B6R2-F1
#
_cell.length_a   1.000
_cell.length_b   1.000
_cell.length_c   1.000
_cell.angle_alpha   90.00
_cell.angle_beta   90.00
_cell.angle_gamma   90.00
#
_symmetry.space_group_name_H-M   'P 1'
#
loop_
_entity.id
_entity.type
_entity.pdbx_description
1 polymer ?
#
loop_
_entity_poly.entity_id
_entity_poly.type
_entity_poly.pdbx_seq_one_letter_code
_entity_poly.pdbx_strand_id
1 'polypeptide(L)'
;MAVVVFECPIDDETLHTIRELRELRLEVLRRQVSEIDDVMDKLELQGAVIEEEKDSYREVILSDLSDQCRLLESRLTLTETVYYDELELYIEIMSER
;
A
#
# COMPACT_ATOMS: atom_id res chain seq x y z
N MET A 1 9.78 -17.39 -0.16
CA MET A 1 8.45 -17.26 0.48
C MET A 1 7.46 -18.03 -0.36
N ALA A 2 6.73 -18.97 0.23
CA ALA A 2 5.73 -19.76 -0.49
C ALA A 2 4.45 -18.92 -0.64
N VAL A 3 4.07 -18.58 -1.88
CA VAL A 3 2.79 -17.95 -2.18
C VAL A 3 1.74 -19.06 -2.11
N VAL A 4 0.94 -19.07 -1.05
CA VAL A 4 -0.18 -20.01 -0.93
C VAL A 4 -1.36 -19.40 -1.67
N VAL A 5 -1.56 -19.84 -2.91
CA VAL A 5 -2.76 -19.54 -3.69
C VAL A 5 -3.85 -20.51 -3.22
N PHE A 6 -4.82 -20.01 -2.46
CA PHE A 6 -5.99 -20.81 -2.10
C PHE A 6 -6.92 -20.90 -3.32
N GLU A 7 -7.15 -22.11 -3.83
CA GLU A 7 -8.34 -22.42 -4.65
C GLU A 7 -9.56 -22.49 -3.70
N CYS A 8 -9.92 -21.36 -3.10
CA CYS A 8 -11.15 -21.23 -2.34
C CYS A 8 -12.24 -20.74 -3.32
N PRO A 9 -13.49 -21.24 -3.27
CA PRO A 9 -14.61 -20.57 -3.90
C PRO A 9 -14.89 -19.28 -3.11
N ILE A 10 -14.05 -18.27 -3.33
CA ILE A 10 -14.25 -16.92 -2.83
C ILE A 10 -15.45 -16.39 -3.60
N ASP A 11 -16.49 -15.97 -2.87
CA ASP A 11 -17.65 -15.36 -3.47
C ASP A 11 -17.26 -14.04 -4.18
N ASP A 12 -17.99 -13.71 -5.24
CA ASP A 12 -17.71 -12.53 -6.07
C ASP A 12 -17.75 -11.22 -5.25
N GLU A 13 -18.50 -11.18 -4.15
CA GLU A 13 -18.59 -10.03 -3.24
C GLU A 13 -17.30 -9.83 -2.44
N THR A 14 -16.68 -10.91 -1.96
CA THR A 14 -15.36 -10.87 -1.30
C THR A 14 -14.27 -10.44 -2.29
N LEU A 15 -14.26 -10.96 -3.52
CA LEU A 15 -13.33 -10.51 -4.56
C LEU A 15 -13.51 -9.03 -4.89
N HIS A 16 -14.76 -8.57 -4.97
CA HIS A 16 -15.07 -7.17 -5.19
C HIS A 16 -14.55 -6.28 -4.06
N THR A 17 -14.80 -6.67 -2.79
CA THR A 17 -14.34 -5.91 -1.62
C THR A 17 -12.81 -5.85 -1.56
N ILE A 18 -12.13 -6.96 -1.83
CA ILE A 18 -10.65 -6.99 -1.87
C ILE A 18 -10.13 -6.07 -2.96
N ARG A 19 -10.79 -6.01 -4.12
CA ARG A 19 -10.43 -5.09 -5.19
C ARG A 19 -10.62 -3.63 -4.76
N GLU A 20 -11.74 -3.29 -4.13
CA GLU A 20 -11.97 -1.93 -3.60
C GLU A 20 -10.89 -1.54 -2.58
N LEU A 21 -10.49 -2.47 -1.70
CA LEU A 21 -9.39 -2.25 -0.76
C LEU A 21 -8.05 -2.01 -1.47
N ARG A 22 -7.76 -2.72 -2.57
CA ARG A 22 -6.56 -2.47 -3.39
C ARG A 22 -6.59 -1.08 -4.01
N GLU A 23 -7.72 -0.68 -4.57
CA GLU A 23 -7.90 0.65 -5.20
C GLU A 23 -7.73 1.76 -4.16
N LEU A 24 -8.35 1.62 -2.97
CA LEU A 24 -8.21 2.57 -1.87
C LEU A 24 -6.77 2.68 -1.37
N ARG A 25 -6.08 1.54 -1.18
CA ARG A 25 -4.67 1.53 -0.75
C ARG A 25 -3.77 2.19 -1.80
N LEU A 26 -4.03 1.96 -3.09
CA LEU A 26 -3.28 2.61 -4.16
C LEU A 26 -3.51 4.13 -4.17
N GLU A 27 -4.74 4.59 -3.94
CA GLU A 27 -5.04 6.03 -3.81
C GLU A 27 -4.27 6.65 -2.64
N VAL A 28 -4.29 6.00 -1.47
CA VAL A 28 -3.56 6.47 -0.28
C VAL A 28 -2.06 6.56 -0.56
N LEU A 29 -1.46 5.52 -1.15
CA LEU A 29 -0.03 5.52 -1.48
C LEU A 29 0.32 6.62 -2.48
N ARG A 30 -0.49 6.84 -3.51
CA ARG A 30 -0.28 7.94 -4.47
C ARG A 30 -0.35 9.31 -3.81
N ARG A 31 -1.27 9.48 -2.85
CA ARG A 31 -1.33 10.70 -2.04
C ARG A 31 -0.07 10.87 -1.19
N GLN A 32 0.40 9.82 -0.53
CA GLN A 32 1.65 9.85 0.26
C GLN A 32 2.86 10.21 -0.61
N VAL A 33 2.94 9.68 -1.84
CA VAL A 33 3.98 10.05 -2.80
C VAL A 33 3.90 11.53 -3.17
N SER A 34 2.69 12.08 -3.36
CA SER A 34 2.52 13.50 -3.70
C SER A 34 2.81 14.45 -2.53
N GLU A 35 2.62 13.98 -1.30
CA GLU A 35 2.77 14.78 -0.07
C GLU A 35 4.15 14.61 0.59
N ILE A 36 5.03 13.77 0.03
CA ILE A 36 6.31 13.45 0.67
C ILE A 36 7.18 14.69 0.87
N ASP A 37 7.17 15.61 -0.10
CA ASP A 37 7.96 16.84 -0.05
C ASP A 37 7.53 17.70 1.14
N ASP A 38 6.22 17.88 1.31
CA ASP A 38 5.64 18.61 2.45
C ASP A 38 5.94 17.94 3.79
N VAL A 39 5.98 16.61 3.84
CA VAL A 39 6.33 15.87 5.06
C VAL A 39 7.81 16.05 5.39
N MET A 40 8.69 15.93 4.40
CA MET A 40 10.14 16.11 4.60
C MET A 40 10.47 17.54 5.04
N ASP A 41 9.83 18.54 4.45
CA ASP A 41 9.95 19.95 4.87
C ASP A 41 9.54 20.14 6.33
N LYS A 42 8.43 19.53 6.75
CA LYS A 42 7.98 19.60 8.16
C LYS A 42 8.94 18.92 9.11
N LEU A 43 9.50 17.76 8.73
CA LEU A 43 10.47 17.03 9.55
C LEU A 43 11.78 17.80 9.70
N GLU A 44 12.23 18.47 8.65
CA GLU A 44 13.38 19.39 8.70
C GLU A 44 13.11 20.57 9.64
N LEU A 45 11.97 21.24 9.49
CA LEU A 45 11.57 22.37 10.35
C LEU A 45 11.47 21.99 11.84
N GLN A 46 11.10 20.75 12.14
CA GLN A 46 11.04 20.22 13.50
C GLN A 46 12.40 19.79 14.06
N GLY A 47 13.46 19.82 13.24
CA GLY A 47 14.79 19.33 13.59
C GLY A 47 14.85 17.80 13.72
N ALA A 48 13.87 17.08 13.16
CA ALA A 48 13.85 15.61 13.16
C ALA A 48 14.73 15.03 12.04
N VAL A 49 14.97 15.80 10.98
CA VAL A 49 15.86 15.48 9.85
C VAL A 49 16.81 16.65 9.63
N ILE A 50 18.08 16.35 9.35
CA ILE A 50 19.09 17.35 9.02
C ILE A 50 19.01 17.64 7.52
N GLU A 51 19.16 18.91 7.11
CA GLU A 51 19.06 19.37 5.71
C GLU A 51 19.93 18.52 4.75
N GLU A 52 21.13 18.15 5.16
CA GLU A 52 22.08 17.34 4.38
C GLU A 52 21.60 15.90 4.12
N GLU A 53 20.73 15.35 4.97
CA GLU A 53 20.22 13.98 4.88
C GLU A 53 18.82 13.91 4.25
N LYS A 54 18.13 15.05 4.14
CA LYS A 54 16.75 15.16 3.67
C LYS A 54 16.54 14.49 2.32
N ASP A 55 17.39 14.79 1.34
CA ASP A 55 17.26 14.24 -0.01
C ASP A 55 17.47 12.72 -0.02
N SER A 56 18.42 12.22 0.76
CA SER A 56 18.68 10.79 0.90
C SER A 56 17.47 10.05 1.49
N TYR A 57 16.90 10.56 2.59
CA TYR A 57 15.70 9.97 3.18
C TYR A 57 14.51 10.03 2.24
N ARG A 58 14.31 11.17 1.56
CA ARG A 58 13.25 11.36 0.58
C ARG A 58 13.36 10.35 -0.55
N GLU A 59 14.54 10.14 -1.12
CA GLU A 59 14.76 9.18 -2.20
C GLU A 59 14.44 7.74 -1.79
N VAL A 60 14.86 7.33 -0.59
CA VAL A 60 14.57 6.00 -0.05
C VAL A 60 13.06 5.81 0.13
N ILE A 61 12.37 6.77 0.76
CA ILE A 61 10.92 6.69 0.97
C ILE A 61 10.17 6.67 -0.35
N LEU A 62 10.56 7.51 -1.32
CA LEU A 62 9.96 7.55 -2.64
C LEU A 62 10.15 6.24 -3.40
N SER A 63 11.33 5.63 -3.31
CA SER A 63 11.59 4.33 -3.92
C SER A 63 10.65 3.27 -3.34
N ASP A 64 10.57 3.18 -2.01
CA ASP A 64 9.74 2.20 -1.31
C ASP A 64 8.24 2.39 -1.64
N LEU A 65 7.74 3.63 -1.58
CA LEU A 65 6.34 3.94 -1.91
C LEU A 65 6.02 3.64 -3.38
N SER A 66 6.95 3.94 -4.30
CA SER A 66 6.79 3.66 -5.72
C SER A 66 6.75 2.15 -5.99
N ASP A 67 7.60 1.38 -5.32
CA ASP A 67 7.61 -0.08 -5.46
C ASP A 67 6.33 -0.71 -4.89
N GLN A 68 5.81 -0.18 -3.78
CA GLN A 68 4.50 -0.59 -3.26
C GLN A 68 3.35 -0.25 -4.22
N CYS A 69 3.38 0.93 -4.85
CA CYS A 69 2.40 1.29 -5.87
C CYS A 69 2.43 0.30 -7.05
N ARG A 70 3.62 0.00 -7.59
CA ARG A 70 3.76 -0.97 -8.69
C ARG A 70 3.28 -2.36 -8.29
N LEU A 71 3.55 -2.79 -7.06
CA LEU A 71 3.07 -4.05 -6.54
C LEU A 71 1.53 -4.08 -6.53
N LEU A 72 0.87 -3.07 -5.97
CA LEU A 72 -0.59 -3.00 -5.94
C LEU A 72 -1.21 -2.89 -7.33
N GLU A 73 -0.61 -2.13 -8.24
CA GLU A 73 -1.02 -2.07 -9.65
C GLU A 73 -0.93 -3.45 -10.31
N SER A 74 0.14 -4.20 -10.06
CA SER A 74 0.26 -5.58 -10.55
C SER A 74 -0.85 -6.48 -9.99
N ARG A 75 -1.18 -6.35 -8.70
CA ARG A 75 -2.25 -7.14 -8.05
C ARG A 75 -3.64 -6.74 -8.55
N LEU A 76 -3.86 -5.48 -8.93
CA LEU A 76 -5.12 -5.04 -9.55
C LEU A 76 -5.35 -5.67 -10.93
N THR A 77 -4.26 -6.00 -11.66
CA THR A 77 -4.39 -6.73 -12.93
C THR A 77 -4.68 -8.23 -12.74
N LEU A 78 -4.39 -8.78 -11.55
CA LEU A 78 -4.65 -10.17 -11.16
C LEU A 78 -5.90 -10.25 -10.27
N THR A 79 -7.06 -9.89 -10.83
CA THR A 79 -8.34 -9.80 -10.09
C THR A 79 -8.78 -11.11 -9.42
N GLU A 80 -8.40 -12.26 -9.98
CA GLU A 80 -8.79 -13.58 -9.47
C GLU A 80 -7.83 -14.14 -8.41
N THR A 81 -6.70 -13.47 -8.18
CA THR A 81 -5.73 -13.88 -7.16
C THR A 81 -5.97 -13.08 -5.89
N VAL A 82 -6.19 -13.73 -4.76
CA VAL A 82 -6.23 -13.10 -3.44
C VAL A 82 -4.95 -13.45 -2.68
N TYR A 83 -4.26 -12.43 -2.20
CA TYR A 83 -3.06 -12.62 -1.38
C TYR A 83 -3.44 -12.71 0.09
N TYR A 84 -2.65 -13.48 0.86
CA TYR A 84 -2.95 -13.76 2.26
C TYR A 84 -3.09 -12.48 3.12
N ASP A 85 -2.20 -11.51 2.91
CA ASP A 85 -2.22 -10.20 3.59
C ASP A 85 -3.49 -9.40 3.32
N GLU A 86 -4.07 -9.54 2.13
CA GLU A 86 -5.31 -8.87 1.76
C GLU A 86 -6.53 -9.57 2.34
N LEU A 87 -6.50 -10.90 2.42
CA LEU A 87 -7.55 -11.69 3.05
C LEU A 87 -7.58 -11.44 4.56
N GLU A 88 -6.40 -11.38 5.21
CA GLU A 88 -6.28 -11.04 6.62
C GLU A 88 -6.87 -9.65 6.90
N LEU A 89 -6.47 -8.64 6.13
CA LEU A 89 -7.02 -7.28 6.24
C LEU A 89 -8.53 -7.23 6.03
N TYR A 90 -9.04 -7.96 5.03
CA TYR A 90 -10.49 -8.07 4.80
C TYR A 90 -11.20 -8.67 6.01
N ILE A 91 -10.67 -9.77 6.57
CA ILE A 91 -11.24 -10.40 7.76
C ILE A 91 -11.22 -9.45 8.94
N GLU A 92 -10.12 -8.72 9.18
CA GLU A 92 -10.03 -7.72 10.24
C GLU A 92 -11.14 -6.66 10.12
N ILE A 93 -11.28 -6.05 8.94
CA ILE A 93 -12.30 -5.01 8.67
C ILE A 93 -13.72 -5.56 8.87
N MET A 94 -13.97 -6.80 8.46
CA MET A 94 -15.29 -7.43 8.59
C MET A 94 -15.59 -7.92 10.01
N SER A 95 -14.56 -8.21 10.80
CA SER A 95 -14.67 -8.70 12.19
C SER A 95 -14.88 -7.58 13.21
N GLU A 96 -14.54 -6.34 12.87
CA GLU A 96 -14.79 -5.15 13.71
C GLU A 96 -16.25 -4.64 13.66
N ARG A 97 -17.17 -5.41 13.04
CA ARG A 97 -18.61 -5.13 13.02
C ARG A 97 -19.37 -5.72 14.20
#